data_AF-A0A6A5GVU6-F1
#
_entry.id   AF-A0A6A5GVU6-F1
#
_cell.length_a   1.000
_cell.length_b   1.000
_cell.length_c   1.000
_cell.angle_alpha   90.00
_cell.angle_beta   90.00
_cell.angle_gamma   90.00
#
_symmetry.space_group_name_H-M   'P 1'
#
loop_
_entity.id
_entity.type
_entity.pdbx_description
1 polymer ?
#
loop_
_entity_poly.entity_id
_entity_poly.type
_entity_poly.pdbx_seq_one_letter_code
_entity_poly.pdbx_strand_id
1 'polypeptide(L)'
;MQDEDTKTAFALMKSTCALIEFATTQFRSCDKKLDEAKSKCNEDWNPFQTQTDLSQKTDITEVCSNYFGKDNCLKKDVTDACGVNEWEKLKEHLLSLNDRVKKCDFKGIV
;
A
#
# COMPACT_ATOMS: atom_id res chain seq x y z
N MET A 1 -13.13 26.91 1.31
CA MET A 1 -12.59 26.03 2.37
C MET A 1 -13.30 24.68 2.40
N GLN A 2 -14.63 24.62 2.55
CA GLN A 2 -15.39 23.34 2.58
C GLN A 2 -15.28 22.44 1.33
N ASP A 3 -14.99 22.99 0.15
CA ASP A 3 -14.93 22.23 -1.12
C ASP A 3 -13.66 21.35 -1.24
N GLU A 4 -12.50 21.85 -0.82
CA GLU A 4 -11.22 21.11 -0.93
C GLU A 4 -11.12 19.98 0.11
N ASP A 5 -11.61 20.22 1.32
CA ASP A 5 -11.70 19.18 2.36
C ASP A 5 -12.65 18.06 1.94
N THR A 6 -13.78 18.41 1.31
CA THR A 6 -14.76 17.45 0.79
C THR A 6 -14.14 16.61 -0.34
N LYS A 7 -13.47 17.23 -1.31
CA LYS A 7 -12.76 16.50 -2.39
C LYS A 7 -11.71 15.54 -1.82
N THR A 8 -10.94 15.97 -0.82
CA THR A 8 -9.92 15.15 -0.17
C THR A 8 -10.56 13.94 0.51
N ALA A 9 -11.67 14.13 1.22
CA ALA A 9 -12.40 13.04 1.86
C ALA A 9 -12.96 12.03 0.83
N PHE A 10 -13.51 12.49 -0.30
CA PHE A 10 -13.98 11.60 -1.36
C PHE A 10 -12.83 10.83 -2.04
N ALA A 11 -11.68 11.47 -2.28
CA ALA A 11 -10.51 10.81 -2.83
C ALA A 11 -9.98 9.72 -1.89
N LEU A 12 -9.92 10.01 -0.59
CA LEU A 12 -9.58 9.04 0.45
C LEU A 12 -10.53 7.85 0.40
N MET A 13 -11.83 8.10 0.48
CA MET A 13 -12.86 7.06 0.44
C MET A 13 -12.75 6.18 -0.81
N LYS A 14 -12.55 6.78 -1.98
CA LYS A 14 -12.38 6.05 -3.24
C LYS A 14 -11.16 5.12 -3.20
N SER A 15 -10.02 5.61 -2.71
CA SER A 15 -8.79 4.81 -2.58
C SER A 15 -8.96 3.65 -1.60
N THR A 16 -9.66 3.87 -0.49
CA THR A 16 -9.99 2.82 0.50
C THR A 16 -10.89 1.75 -0.10
N CYS A 17 -11.95 2.13 -0.79
CA CYS A 17 -12.84 1.18 -1.44
C CYS A 17 -12.09 0.34 -2.48
N ALA A 18 -11.24 0.95 -3.30
CA ALA A 18 -10.46 0.23 -4.31
C ALA A 18 -9.43 -0.74 -3.69
N LEU A 19 -8.84 -0.41 -2.54
CA LEU A 19 -7.95 -1.31 -1.81
C LEU A 19 -8.72 -2.52 -1.25
N ILE A 20 -9.86 -2.28 -0.60
CA ILE A 20 -10.70 -3.35 -0.04
C ILE A 20 -11.24 -4.27 -1.14
N GLU A 21 -11.70 -3.69 -2.25
CA GLU A 21 -12.16 -4.47 -3.40
C GLU A 21 -11.05 -5.38 -3.93
N PHE A 22 -9.84 -4.86 -4.11
CA PHE A 22 -8.70 -5.66 -4.55
C PHE A 22 -8.36 -6.79 -3.58
N ALA A 23 -8.25 -6.48 -2.28
CA ALA A 23 -7.93 -7.45 -1.23
C ALA A 23 -8.96 -8.59 -1.18
N THR A 24 -10.26 -8.25 -1.27
CA THR A 24 -11.36 -9.22 -1.14
C THR A 24 -11.70 -9.96 -2.43
N THR A 25 -11.19 -9.53 -3.59
CA THR A 25 -11.45 -10.17 -4.89
C THR A 25 -10.17 -10.73 -5.50
N GLN A 26 -9.35 -9.85 -6.07
CA GLN A 26 -8.21 -10.17 -6.90
C GLN A 26 -7.01 -10.73 -6.13
N PHE A 27 -6.90 -10.38 -4.84
CA PHE A 27 -5.77 -10.77 -3.98
C PHE A 27 -6.18 -11.71 -2.85
N ARG A 28 -7.47 -12.07 -2.76
CA ARG A 28 -8.08 -12.81 -1.64
C ARG A 28 -7.35 -14.10 -1.28
N SER A 29 -6.91 -14.86 -2.29
CA SER A 29 -6.20 -16.11 -2.04
C SER A 29 -4.81 -15.88 -1.45
N CYS A 30 -4.14 -14.79 -1.80
CA CYS A 30 -2.84 -14.45 -1.26
C CYS A 30 -2.97 -13.84 0.13
N ASP A 31 -3.91 -12.92 0.30
CA ASP A 31 -4.28 -12.28 1.57
C ASP A 31 -4.49 -13.34 2.68
N LYS A 32 -5.29 -14.37 2.41
CA LYS A 32 -5.50 -15.50 3.34
C LYS A 32 -4.21 -16.23 3.73
N LYS A 33 -3.27 -16.41 2.80
CA LYS A 33 -1.99 -17.09 3.06
C LYS A 33 -1.06 -16.21 3.91
N LEU A 34 -1.06 -14.90 3.67
CA LEU A 34 -0.28 -13.94 4.45
C LEU A 34 -0.79 -13.88 5.90
N ASP A 35 -2.11 -13.88 6.09
CA ASP A 35 -2.75 -13.96 7.41
C ASP A 35 -2.40 -15.27 8.14
N GLU A 36 -2.37 -16.39 7.42
CA GLU A 36 -2.00 -17.69 7.97
C GLU A 36 -0.50 -17.79 8.30
N ALA A 37 0.36 -17.11 7.53
CA ALA A 37 1.80 -17.08 7.75
C ALA A 37 2.19 -16.32 9.03
N LYS A 38 1.35 -15.40 9.51
CA LYS A 38 1.56 -14.61 10.75
C LYS A 38 2.95 -14.00 10.83
N SER A 39 3.42 -13.47 9.71
CA SER A 39 4.71 -12.81 9.67
C SER A 39 4.60 -11.48 10.42
N LYS A 40 5.68 -11.12 11.13
CA LYS A 40 5.75 -9.83 11.83
C LYS A 40 5.54 -8.66 10.87
N CYS A 41 5.99 -8.79 9.63
CA CYS A 41 5.82 -7.76 8.62
C CYS A 41 4.35 -7.57 8.24
N ASN A 42 3.58 -8.64 7.99
CA ASN A 42 2.16 -8.53 7.67
C ASN A 42 1.36 -7.99 8.87
N GLU A 43 1.71 -8.39 10.10
CA GLU A 43 1.07 -7.88 11.33
C GLU A 43 1.37 -6.40 11.59
N ASP A 44 2.60 -5.95 11.34
CA ASP A 44 3.03 -4.57 11.58
C ASP A 44 2.67 -3.63 10.41
N TRP A 45 2.38 -4.16 9.22
CA TRP A 45 2.10 -3.34 8.04
C TRP A 45 0.66 -2.83 8.03
N ASN A 46 0.53 -1.51 7.80
CA ASN A 46 -0.76 -0.86 7.65
C ASN A 46 -0.97 -0.48 6.17
N PRO A 47 -1.84 -1.16 5.42
CA PRO A 47 -2.07 -0.85 4.00
C PRO A 47 -2.73 0.52 3.79
N PHE A 48 -3.34 1.10 4.83
CA PHE A 48 -3.97 2.42 4.78
C PHE A 48 -3.00 3.56 5.06
N GLN A 49 -1.75 3.28 5.48
CA GLN A 49 -0.72 4.31 5.63
C GLN A 49 -0.43 5.01 4.28
N THR A 50 -0.67 4.29 3.18
CA THR A 50 -0.58 4.76 1.78
C THR A 50 -1.56 5.90 1.47
N GLN A 51 -2.55 6.12 2.34
CA GLN A 51 -3.56 7.16 2.23
C GLN A 51 -3.24 8.41 3.04
N THR A 52 -2.13 8.40 3.79
CA THR A 52 -1.61 9.58 4.48
C THR A 52 -1.44 10.73 3.50
N ASP A 53 -1.88 11.93 3.88
CA ASP A 53 -1.67 13.10 3.06
C ASP A 53 -0.19 13.53 3.05
N LEU A 54 0.55 13.04 2.06
CA LEU A 54 1.94 13.43 1.78
C LEU A 54 2.05 14.84 1.18
N SER A 55 0.94 15.53 0.91
CA SER A 55 0.99 16.92 0.43
C SER A 55 1.40 17.90 1.53
N GLN A 56 1.08 17.58 2.80
CA GLN A 56 1.38 18.42 3.96
C GLN A 56 2.62 17.99 4.74
N LYS A 57 3.24 16.85 4.39
CA LYS A 57 4.50 16.41 4.99
C LYS A 57 5.69 17.04 4.25
N THR A 58 6.55 17.73 5.00
CA THR A 58 7.82 18.28 4.51
C THR A 58 8.88 17.20 4.31
N ASP A 59 8.81 16.12 5.09
CA ASP A 59 9.64 14.93 4.94
C ASP A 59 8.73 13.69 4.74
N ILE A 60 8.92 13.03 3.60
CA ILE A 60 8.19 11.83 3.20
C ILE A 60 9.08 10.58 3.20
N THR A 61 10.36 10.72 3.56
CA THR A 61 11.38 9.67 3.44
C THR A 61 10.99 8.41 4.19
N GLU A 62 10.52 8.55 5.42
CA GLU A 62 10.07 7.42 6.25
C GLU A 62 8.86 6.72 5.63
N VAL A 63 7.88 7.49 5.13
CA VAL A 63 6.67 6.91 4.52
C VAL A 63 7.02 6.17 3.24
N CYS A 64 7.90 6.74 2.41
CA CYS A 64 8.34 6.11 1.17
C CYS A 64 9.17 4.85 1.44
N SER A 65 10.06 4.88 2.44
CA SER A 65 10.94 3.74 2.79
C SER A 65 10.18 2.57 3.41
N ASN A 66 9.09 2.85 4.13
CA ASN A 66 8.26 1.85 4.80
C ASN A 66 6.95 1.55 4.07
N TYR A 67 6.80 2.03 2.83
CA TYR A 67 5.56 1.94 2.07
C TYR A 67 5.10 0.49 1.91
N PHE A 68 6.04 -0.40 1.58
CA PHE A 68 5.85 -1.84 1.48
C PHE A 68 6.25 -2.57 2.78
N GLY A 69 5.99 -1.95 3.92
CA GLY A 69 6.43 -2.43 5.21
C GLY A 69 7.86 -2.03 5.53
N LYS A 70 8.23 -2.18 6.80
CA LYS A 70 9.57 -1.85 7.28
C LYS A 70 10.63 -2.64 6.49
N ASP A 71 11.66 -1.96 6.02
CA ASP A 71 12.73 -2.56 5.21
C ASP A 71 12.20 -3.28 3.94
N ASN A 72 11.04 -2.87 3.42
CA ASN A 72 10.33 -3.47 2.28
C ASN A 72 9.98 -4.97 2.47
N CYS A 73 9.75 -5.38 3.72
CA CYS A 73 9.52 -6.77 4.08
C CYS A 73 8.34 -7.44 3.35
N LEU A 74 7.31 -6.69 2.88
CA LEU A 74 6.17 -7.31 2.17
C LEU A 74 6.57 -8.00 0.89
N LYS A 75 7.59 -7.49 0.19
CA LYS A 75 8.06 -8.11 -1.06
C LYS A 75 8.43 -9.57 -0.81
N LYS A 76 9.13 -9.82 0.30
CA LYS A 76 9.54 -11.16 0.70
C LYS A 76 8.33 -12.02 1.07
N ASP A 77 7.48 -11.52 1.97
CA ASP A 77 6.34 -12.30 2.47
C ASP A 77 5.36 -12.71 1.36
N VAL A 78 5.03 -11.77 0.47
CA VAL A 78 4.14 -12.02 -0.68
C VAL A 78 4.80 -12.99 -1.67
N THR A 79 6.09 -12.80 -1.96
CA THR A 79 6.80 -13.70 -2.88
C THR A 79 6.89 -15.12 -2.32
N ASP A 80 7.17 -15.28 -1.02
CA ASP A 80 7.28 -16.58 -0.37
C ASP A 80 5.92 -17.31 -0.28
N ALA A 81 4.84 -16.59 0.04
CA ALA A 81 3.52 -17.17 0.22
C ALA A 81 2.77 -17.41 -1.12
N CYS A 82 2.95 -16.51 -2.07
CA CYS A 82 2.08 -16.39 -3.24
C CYS A 82 2.83 -16.31 -4.58
N GLY A 83 4.13 -16.04 -4.56
CA GLY A 83 4.98 -15.91 -5.74
C GLY A 83 5.12 -14.47 -6.26
N VAL A 84 6.09 -14.30 -7.16
CA VAL A 84 6.49 -12.99 -7.71
C VAL A 84 5.34 -12.28 -8.43
N ASN A 85 4.46 -13.01 -9.12
CA ASN A 85 3.35 -12.41 -9.87
C ASN A 85 2.34 -11.70 -8.95
N GLU A 86 2.03 -12.29 -7.79
CA GLU A 86 1.12 -11.67 -6.82
C GLU A 86 1.77 -10.45 -6.15
N TRP A 87 3.09 -10.49 -5.95
CA TRP A 87 3.84 -9.32 -5.49
C TRP A 87 3.78 -8.17 -6.50
N GLU A 88 4.06 -8.43 -7.78
CA GLU A 88 4.00 -7.39 -8.81
C GLU A 88 2.61 -6.79 -8.93
N LYS A 89 1.56 -7.62 -8.86
CA LYS A 89 0.17 -7.19 -8.87
C LYS A 89 -0.19 -6.30 -7.67
N LEU A 90 0.20 -6.68 -6.46
CA LEU A 90 -0.01 -5.87 -5.25
C LEU A 90 0.72 -4.53 -5.37
N LYS A 91 1.99 -4.57 -5.78
CA LYS A 91 2.83 -3.38 -5.96
C LYS A 91 2.19 -2.40 -6.93
N GLU A 92 1.79 -2.87 -8.11
CA GLU A 92 1.12 -2.05 -9.13
C GLU A 92 -0.19 -1.46 -8.62
N HIS A 93 -1.03 -2.27 -7.95
CA HIS A 93 -2.30 -1.79 -7.41
C HIS A 93 -2.08 -0.67 -6.40
N LEU A 94 -1.21 -0.87 -5.41
CA LEU A 94 -0.90 0.14 -4.38
C LEU A 94 -0.36 1.43 -4.99
N LEU A 95 0.55 1.34 -5.96
CA LEU A 95 1.09 2.51 -6.66
C LEU A 95 0.04 3.25 -7.50
N SER A 96 -1.01 2.56 -7.95
CA SER A 96 -2.10 3.17 -8.72
C SER A 96 -3.15 3.89 -7.86
N LEU A 97 -3.25 3.56 -6.56
CA LEU A 97 -4.30 4.08 -5.68
C LEU A 97 -4.14 5.57 -5.37
N ASN A 98 -2.92 6.09 -5.42
CA ASN A 98 -2.65 7.43 -4.95
C ASN A 98 -1.51 8.08 -5.73
N ASP A 99 -1.83 9.11 -6.52
CA ASP A 99 -0.86 9.95 -7.22
C ASP A 99 0.19 10.59 -6.29
N ARG A 100 -0.06 10.65 -4.97
CA ARG A 100 0.90 11.16 -3.97
C ARG A 100 2.12 10.25 -3.82
N VAL A 101 2.04 8.96 -4.18
CA VAL A 101 3.21 8.07 -4.21
C VAL A 101 4.19 8.45 -5.30
N LYS A 102 3.78 9.25 -6.30
CA LYS A 102 4.68 9.82 -7.31
C LYS A 102 5.74 10.76 -6.71
N LYS A 103 5.57 11.21 -5.46
CA LYS A 103 6.61 11.93 -4.71
C LYS A 103 7.69 11.02 -4.13
N CYS A 104 7.40 9.73 -3.96
CA CYS A 104 8.39 8.75 -3.56
C CYS A 104 9.24 8.34 -4.77
N ASP A 105 10.57 8.42 -4.66
CA ASP A 105 11.45 7.80 -5.65
C ASP A 105 11.66 6.33 -5.26
N PHE A 106 10.91 5.44 -5.91
CA PHE A 106 11.07 4.01 -5.69
C PHE A 106 12.26 3.42 -6.46
N LYS A 107 13.07 4.22 -7.19
CA LYS A 107 14.28 3.70 -7.84
C LYS A 107 15.23 3.10 -6.80
N GLY A 108 15.45 1.79 -6.88
CA GLY A 108 16.29 1.02 -5.94
C GLY A 108 15.53 0.33 -4.81
N ILE A 109 14.22 0.59 -4.66
CA ILE A 109 13.29 -0.21 -3.84
C ILE A 109 12.60 -1.29 -4.72
N VAL A 110 12.57 -1.06 -6.04
CA VAL A 110 12.10 -1.99 -7.09
C VAL A 110 13.13 -3.07 -7.38
#